data_AF-A0A7S1QGV2-F1
#
_entry.id   AF-A0A7S1QGV2-F1
#
_cell.length_a   1.000
_cell.length_b   1.000
_cell.length_c   1.000
_cell.angle_alpha   90.00
_cell.angle_beta   90.00
_cell.angle_gamma   90.00
#
_symmetry.space_group_name_H-M   'P 1'
#
loop_
_entity.id
_entity.type
_entity.pdbx_description
1 polymer ?
#
loop_
_entity_poly.entity_id
_entity_poly.type
_entity_poly.pdbx_seq_one_letter_code
_entity_poly.pdbx_strand_id
1 'polypeptide(L)'
;MDSQWRWLHDARKNKYENCISGTPPAWATSICSSNQECAAGCALEGMSTSEYGHKYGISTVPGGVDLKFKNGESIGSRLYMMADEDRYEMFKLLGKEFTLDVDVSTLECGLNGAVYFVEMKEDGGMGEGGNTAGAKLGTGYCDAQCPHDLKFLAGEANVKGWHEAKAGPEGHYGYCCAEMDIWEANREATAFTTHACNIEGPLKCEGTGKNTCGDVPEDCKCCGEEDCSCCGRYKGVCDKDGCDYNHFRLGDENYYGHGSSFTVDSSKPITVVTQFLTDDAGDLSEIRRLYVQDGKVIKNSKVTNLDGFEGDSITNEMCLAQKESFDNPDDFTPKDRLAGMGKALKRGMVLVLSLWDDMKTQMDWLDSVAPVDQPDRFPVTKPGVKRGPCKNGDGDPHKIRARIPNAHVTYANIRIGEIGSTYTAKAEETVKQNNWDELPEGGTEGKSGGDGGEEHPGFPPVAGTFDDFPAFPQVSREAEPEFSEPECCTAALESSDACGTCWQGAAISSGWCAQEDRCTSDCGGTWCPNGAQKKFEMLPAGAAGLVPGRLPSAIPVLAAAAALLLPLSASLAWLRARRGAAAARSYETLEPSTGVA
;
A
#
# COMPACT_ATOMS: atom_id res chain seq x y z
N MET A 1 5.01 -2.82 6.74
CA MET A 1 3.92 -3.59 6.11
C MET A 1 2.80 -3.78 7.10
N ASP A 2 1.57 -3.56 6.65
CA ASP A 2 0.33 -3.83 7.40
C ASP A 2 0.24 -5.29 7.88
N SER A 3 -0.23 -5.46 9.10
CA SER A 3 -0.60 -6.73 9.72
C SER A 3 -1.51 -7.65 8.89
N GLN A 4 -2.36 -7.11 8.00
CA GLN A 4 -3.25 -7.85 7.11
C GLN A 4 -2.49 -8.79 6.16
N TRP A 5 -1.27 -8.42 5.73
CA TRP A 5 -0.42 -9.25 4.86
C TRP A 5 0.50 -10.21 5.61
N ARG A 6 0.56 -10.10 6.95
CA ARG A 6 1.41 -10.98 7.76
C ARG A 6 0.79 -12.36 7.91
N TRP A 7 1.67 -13.33 8.07
CA TRP A 7 1.24 -14.66 8.48
C TRP A 7 0.70 -14.57 9.92
N LEU A 8 -0.48 -15.15 10.11
CA LEU A 8 -1.16 -15.22 11.39
C LEU A 8 -1.30 -16.68 11.80
N HIS A 9 -0.61 -17.07 12.86
CA HIS A 9 -0.53 -18.46 13.30
C HIS A 9 -0.80 -18.61 14.80
N ASP A 10 -0.98 -19.85 15.23
CA ASP A 10 -1.12 -20.25 16.62
C ASP A 10 0.07 -19.75 17.46
N ALA A 11 -0.21 -18.97 18.51
CA ALA A 11 0.80 -18.42 19.41
C ALA A 11 1.31 -19.43 20.45
N ARG A 12 0.69 -20.61 20.57
CA ARG A 12 1.10 -21.65 21.53
C ARG A 12 2.47 -22.20 21.14
N LYS A 13 3.28 -22.50 22.15
CA LYS A 13 4.65 -23.01 21.96
C LYS A 13 4.68 -24.23 21.02
N ASN A 14 5.55 -24.18 20.01
CA ASN A 14 5.73 -25.23 18.99
C ASN A 14 4.46 -25.54 18.16
N LYS A 15 3.54 -24.57 18.03
CA LYS A 15 2.39 -24.62 17.15
C LYS A 15 2.56 -23.59 16.04
N TYR A 16 2.09 -23.94 14.84
CA TYR A 16 2.29 -23.17 13.60
C TYR A 16 1.06 -23.24 12.69
N GLU A 17 -0.06 -23.75 13.20
CA GLU A 17 -1.31 -23.83 12.48
C GLU A 17 -1.85 -22.42 12.20
N ASN A 18 -2.35 -22.17 10.99
CA ASN A 18 -2.91 -20.88 10.63
C ASN A 18 -4.13 -20.55 11.51
N CYS A 19 -4.18 -19.35 12.07
CA CYS A 19 -5.35 -18.89 12.81
C CYS A 19 -6.55 -18.59 11.92
N ILE A 20 -6.31 -18.28 10.64
CA ILE A 20 -7.35 -18.14 9.62
C ILE A 20 -7.00 -19.08 8.47
N SER A 21 -7.89 -20.00 8.13
CA SER A 21 -7.68 -20.96 7.05
C SER A 21 -9.00 -21.47 6.48
N GLY A 22 -8.92 -22.26 5.41
CA GLY A 22 -10.08 -22.85 4.75
C GLY A 22 -10.60 -22.04 3.57
N THR A 23 -11.68 -22.53 2.98
CA THR A 23 -12.36 -21.89 1.85
C THR A 23 -13.87 -22.03 2.08
N PRO A 24 -14.58 -20.95 2.50
CA PRO A 24 -14.07 -19.61 2.76
C PRO A 24 -13.12 -19.54 3.97
N PRO A 25 -12.21 -18.54 4.06
CA PRO A 25 -11.31 -18.36 5.18
C PRO A 25 -12.07 -18.08 6.49
N ALA A 26 -11.78 -18.86 7.53
CA ALA A 26 -12.42 -18.73 8.85
C ALA A 26 -11.41 -18.84 9.99
N TRP A 27 -11.72 -18.19 11.11
CA TRP A 27 -10.96 -18.32 12.36
C TRP A 27 -10.99 -19.76 12.88
N ALA A 28 -9.82 -20.28 13.26
CA ALA A 28 -9.66 -21.65 13.73
C ALA A 28 -10.19 -21.82 15.17
N THR A 29 -11.38 -22.41 15.30
CA THR A 29 -12.04 -22.63 16.60
C THR A 29 -11.29 -23.57 17.55
N SER A 30 -10.32 -24.35 17.03
CA SER A 30 -9.40 -25.17 17.82
C SER A 30 -8.28 -24.38 18.52
N ILE A 31 -8.12 -23.10 18.15
CA ILE A 31 -7.17 -22.17 18.76
C ILE A 31 -7.92 -21.25 19.72
N CYS A 32 -9.03 -20.66 19.28
CA CYS A 32 -9.76 -19.63 20.02
C CYS A 32 -11.23 -19.50 19.56
N SER A 33 -12.12 -18.95 20.40
CA SER A 33 -13.56 -18.86 20.10
C SER A 33 -14.16 -17.45 20.26
N SER A 34 -13.39 -16.49 20.77
CA SER A 34 -13.81 -15.10 20.95
C SER A 34 -12.74 -14.12 20.48
N ASN A 35 -13.14 -12.85 20.30
CA ASN A 35 -12.25 -11.76 19.92
C ASN A 35 -11.00 -11.67 20.82
N GLN A 36 -11.17 -11.75 22.13
CA GLN A 36 -10.09 -11.65 23.11
C GLN A 36 -9.23 -12.93 23.14
N GLU A 37 -9.86 -14.11 23.06
CA GLU A 37 -9.12 -15.37 22.99
C GLU A 37 -8.27 -15.46 21.73
N CYS A 38 -8.77 -15.00 20.58
CA CYS A 38 -8.01 -15.03 19.33
C CYS A 38 -6.89 -13.98 19.31
N ALA A 39 -7.08 -12.82 19.93
CA ALA A 39 -6.00 -11.86 20.15
C ALA A 39 -4.86 -12.44 21.01
N ALA A 40 -5.18 -13.24 22.03
CA ALA A 40 -4.16 -13.88 22.86
C ALA A 40 -3.59 -15.18 22.26
N GLY A 41 -4.40 -15.90 21.49
CA GLY A 41 -4.08 -17.24 20.96
C GLY A 41 -3.39 -17.23 19.59
N CYS A 42 -3.32 -16.08 18.92
CA CYS A 42 -2.70 -15.92 17.60
C CYS A 42 -1.55 -14.92 17.64
N ALA A 43 -0.56 -15.14 16.79
CA ALA A 43 0.63 -14.29 16.66
C ALA A 43 0.83 -13.86 15.20
N LEU A 44 1.16 -12.57 15.02
CA LEU A 44 1.63 -12.02 13.75
C LEU A 44 3.13 -12.29 13.61
N GLU A 45 3.54 -12.86 12.50
CA GLU A 45 4.96 -13.14 12.25
C GLU A 45 5.68 -11.93 11.62
N GLY A 46 6.97 -11.82 11.93
CA GLY A 46 7.90 -10.92 11.25
C GLY A 46 8.02 -11.23 9.76
N MET A 47 8.63 -10.31 9.03
CA MET A 47 9.02 -10.52 7.63
C MET A 47 10.49 -10.15 7.50
N SER A 48 11.29 -11.04 6.95
CA SER A 48 12.64 -10.73 6.54
C SER A 48 12.63 -9.80 5.31
N THR A 49 13.70 -9.04 5.09
CA THR A 49 13.86 -8.20 3.89
C THR A 49 13.72 -9.02 2.60
N SER A 50 14.19 -10.27 2.60
CA SER A 50 14.03 -11.17 1.45
C SER A 50 12.56 -11.50 1.16
N GLU A 51 11.74 -11.69 2.20
CA GLU A 51 10.31 -11.95 2.03
C GLU A 51 9.54 -10.76 1.48
N TYR A 52 9.92 -9.52 1.82
CA TYR A 52 9.35 -8.33 1.19
C TYR A 52 9.41 -8.43 -0.34
N GLY A 53 10.58 -8.75 -0.90
CA GLY A 53 10.74 -8.93 -2.35
C GLY A 53 10.11 -10.22 -2.86
N HIS A 54 10.57 -11.37 -2.36
CA HIS A 54 10.23 -12.68 -2.92
C HIS A 54 8.76 -13.07 -2.71
N LYS A 55 8.14 -12.68 -1.59
CA LYS A 55 6.75 -13.06 -1.26
C LYS A 55 5.77 -11.94 -1.56
N TYR A 56 6.11 -10.70 -1.23
CA TYR A 56 5.18 -9.58 -1.33
C TYR A 56 5.41 -8.66 -2.52
N GLY A 57 6.47 -8.86 -3.30
CA GLY A 57 6.75 -8.05 -4.49
C GLY A 57 7.13 -6.60 -4.16
N ILE A 58 7.78 -6.39 -3.01
CA ILE A 58 8.23 -5.07 -2.57
C ILE A 58 9.75 -5.01 -2.63
N SER A 59 10.24 -4.00 -3.33
CA SER A 59 11.67 -3.71 -3.42
C SER A 59 11.93 -2.27 -3.01
N THR A 60 13.08 -2.04 -2.40
CA THR A 60 13.59 -0.67 -2.23
C THR A 60 14.10 -0.16 -3.56
N VAL A 61 13.77 1.09 -3.88
CA VAL A 61 14.44 1.86 -4.94
C VAL A 61 15.21 3.00 -4.28
N PRO A 62 16.17 3.64 -4.96
CA PRO A 62 16.80 4.81 -4.38
C PRO A 62 15.75 5.86 -3.99
N GLY A 63 15.81 6.36 -2.75
CA GLY A 63 14.85 7.33 -2.22
C GLY A 63 13.43 6.81 -1.98
N GLY A 64 13.15 5.51 -2.11
CA GLY A 64 11.78 5.03 -2.12
C GLY A 64 11.55 3.52 -2.13
N VAL A 65 10.35 3.15 -2.56
CA VAL A 65 9.90 1.75 -2.70
C VAL A 65 9.17 1.55 -4.02
N ASP A 66 9.32 0.35 -4.58
CA ASP A 66 8.49 -0.17 -5.66
C ASP A 66 7.55 -1.24 -5.11
N LEU A 67 6.26 -1.12 -5.41
CA LEU A 67 5.21 -2.05 -5.00
C LEU A 67 4.66 -2.76 -6.23
N LYS A 68 4.92 -4.05 -6.37
CA LYS A 68 4.32 -4.89 -7.41
C LYS A 68 2.89 -5.26 -7.06
N PHE A 69 2.00 -5.20 -8.04
CA PHE A 69 0.59 -5.52 -7.89
C PHE A 69 0.35 -6.97 -7.47
N LYS A 70 1.02 -7.93 -8.12
CA LYS A 70 0.84 -9.34 -7.81
C LYS A 70 2.17 -10.08 -7.77
N ASN A 71 2.37 -10.84 -6.70
CA ASN A 71 3.55 -11.67 -6.55
C ASN A 71 3.17 -13.02 -5.93
N GLY A 72 3.12 -14.06 -6.77
CA GLY A 72 2.54 -15.35 -6.40
C GLY A 72 1.06 -15.21 -6.04
N GLU A 73 0.71 -15.60 -4.81
CA GLU A 73 -0.64 -15.45 -4.24
C GLU A 73 -0.84 -14.10 -3.53
N SER A 74 0.23 -13.33 -3.27
CA SER A 74 0.12 -11.98 -2.71
C SER A 74 -0.42 -11.03 -3.76
N ILE A 75 -1.49 -10.32 -3.41
CA ILE A 75 -2.15 -9.32 -4.25
C ILE A 75 -2.15 -8.01 -3.46
N GLY A 76 -1.65 -6.96 -4.08
CA GLY A 76 -1.48 -5.65 -3.49
C GLY A 76 -0.54 -5.63 -2.29
N SER A 77 -0.38 -4.45 -1.73
CA SER A 77 0.32 -4.24 -0.46
C SER A 77 -0.06 -2.90 0.18
N ARG A 78 0.15 -2.78 1.49
CA ARG A 78 0.00 -1.54 2.25
C ARG A 78 1.16 -1.36 3.23
N LEU A 79 1.89 -0.26 3.09
CA LEU A 79 3.07 0.09 3.87
C LEU A 79 2.84 1.37 4.66
N TYR A 80 3.57 1.48 5.77
CA TYR A 80 3.60 2.66 6.64
C TYR A 80 5.02 3.16 6.75
N MET A 81 5.19 4.48 6.81
CA MET A 81 6.49 5.06 7.13
C MET A 81 6.78 4.94 8.62
N MET A 82 7.98 4.47 8.96
CA MET A 82 8.43 4.24 10.32
C MET A 82 9.40 5.37 10.73
N ALA A 83 9.23 5.91 11.93
CA ALA A 83 10.20 6.83 12.55
C ALA A 83 11.41 6.05 13.09
N ASP A 84 11.11 4.90 13.70
CA ASP A 84 12.07 3.95 14.26
C ASP A 84 11.47 2.53 14.24
N GLU A 85 12.07 1.59 14.97
CA GLU A 85 11.65 0.18 14.97
C GLU A 85 10.23 -0.03 15.52
N ASP A 86 9.77 0.81 16.45
CA ASP A 86 8.54 0.59 17.22
C ASP A 86 7.47 1.68 17.02
N ARG A 87 7.77 2.72 16.22
CA ARG A 87 6.88 3.87 16.00
C ARG A 87 6.77 4.26 14.53
N TYR A 88 5.55 4.57 14.10
CA TYR A 88 5.30 5.22 12.83
C TYR A 88 5.80 6.66 12.83
N GLU A 89 6.19 7.15 11.66
CA GLU A 89 6.46 8.58 11.47
C GLU A 89 5.12 9.34 11.45
N MET A 90 5.00 10.33 12.35
CA MET A 90 3.78 11.13 12.52
C MET A 90 3.92 12.49 11.83
N PHE A 91 3.18 12.69 10.74
CA PHE A 91 3.24 13.90 9.93
C PHE A 91 2.19 14.91 10.36
N LYS A 92 2.63 16.09 10.83
CA LYS A 92 1.77 17.24 11.16
C LYS A 92 1.72 18.19 9.98
N LEU A 93 0.73 18.03 9.11
CA LEU A 93 0.71 18.61 7.77
C LEU A 93 0.05 19.99 7.68
N LEU A 94 -0.71 20.41 8.69
CA LEU A 94 -1.38 21.72 8.67
C LEU A 94 -0.36 22.87 8.55
N GLY A 95 -0.53 23.73 7.54
CA GLY A 95 0.41 24.82 7.24
C GLY A 95 1.71 24.36 6.58
N LYS A 96 1.77 23.12 6.05
CA LYS A 96 2.96 22.53 5.44
C LYS A 96 2.73 22.10 4.00
N GLU A 97 3.84 21.78 3.36
CA GLU A 97 3.91 21.20 2.03
C GLU A 97 4.44 19.77 2.11
N PHE A 98 3.73 18.83 1.48
CA PHE A 98 4.15 17.45 1.29
C PHE A 98 4.37 17.18 -0.19
N THR A 99 5.43 16.48 -0.53
CA THR A 99 5.80 16.21 -1.92
C THR A 99 6.44 14.84 -2.04
N LEU A 100 6.18 14.17 -3.15
CA LEU A 100 6.81 12.91 -3.51
C LEU A 100 6.88 12.78 -5.03
N ASP A 101 7.75 11.89 -5.50
CA ASP A 101 7.74 11.44 -6.88
C ASP A 101 6.99 10.10 -6.95
N VAL A 102 6.14 9.97 -7.97
CA VAL A 102 5.36 8.77 -8.25
C VAL A 102 5.59 8.32 -9.68
N ASP A 103 5.66 7.01 -9.91
CA ASP A 103 5.56 6.42 -11.24
C ASP A 103 4.41 5.41 -11.24
N VAL A 104 3.36 5.73 -12.00
CA VAL A 104 2.16 4.91 -12.17
C VAL A 104 2.01 4.44 -13.62
N SER A 105 3.06 4.53 -14.44
CA SER A 105 3.00 4.28 -15.90
C SER A 105 2.52 2.88 -16.26
N THR A 106 2.71 1.91 -15.36
CA THR A 106 2.28 0.52 -15.55
C THR A 106 0.91 0.19 -14.95
N LEU A 107 0.31 1.11 -14.19
CA LEU A 107 -1.01 0.94 -13.57
C LEU A 107 -2.08 1.27 -14.59
N GLU A 108 -2.77 0.26 -15.08
CA GLU A 108 -3.91 0.44 -15.99
C GLU A 108 -5.23 0.58 -15.23
N CYS A 109 -6.34 0.74 -15.98
CA CYS A 109 -7.70 0.74 -15.45
C CYS A 109 -7.93 -0.36 -14.41
N GLY A 110 -8.56 -0.01 -13.28
CA GLY A 110 -8.88 -0.93 -12.19
C GLY A 110 -7.85 -1.03 -11.07
N LEU A 111 -6.65 -0.49 -11.26
CA LEU A 111 -5.63 -0.42 -10.21
C LEU A 111 -5.65 0.95 -9.54
N ASN A 112 -5.22 0.99 -8.29
CA ASN A 112 -4.98 2.23 -7.57
C ASN A 112 -3.67 2.11 -6.80
N GLY A 113 -2.68 2.90 -7.21
CA GLY A 113 -1.51 3.18 -6.41
C GLY A 113 -1.80 4.37 -5.52
N ALA A 114 -2.05 4.13 -4.24
CA ALA A 114 -2.47 5.18 -3.31
C ALA A 114 -1.35 5.67 -2.38
N VAL A 115 -1.33 6.98 -2.16
CA VAL A 115 -0.55 7.66 -1.12
C VAL A 115 -1.49 8.54 -0.32
N TYR A 116 -1.55 8.30 0.98
CA TYR A 116 -2.54 8.92 1.83
C TYR A 116 -2.08 8.95 3.29
N PHE A 117 -2.78 9.72 4.09
CA PHE A 117 -2.53 9.86 5.51
C PHE A 117 -3.76 9.43 6.29
N VAL A 118 -3.56 8.65 7.36
CA VAL A 118 -4.64 8.24 8.26
C VAL A 118 -4.29 8.55 9.70
N GLU A 119 -5.30 8.87 10.51
CA GLU A 119 -5.12 9.25 11.92
C GLU A 119 -4.93 8.02 12.84
N MET A 120 -4.01 7.14 12.47
CA MET A 120 -3.54 6.02 13.28
C MET A 120 -2.73 6.50 14.50
N LYS A 121 -2.65 5.65 15.53
CA LYS A 121 -1.76 5.88 16.68
C LYS A 121 -0.29 5.62 16.30
N GLU A 122 0.62 6.45 16.79
CA GLU A 122 2.07 6.38 16.53
C GLU A 122 2.66 4.98 16.79
N ASP A 123 2.21 4.31 17.85
CA ASP A 123 2.68 2.98 18.26
C ASP A 123 1.84 1.82 17.67
N GLY A 124 0.92 2.11 16.75
CA GLY A 124 -0.02 1.14 16.20
C GLY A 124 -1.04 0.58 17.20
N GLY A 125 -1.24 1.27 18.34
CA GLY A 125 -2.12 0.86 19.43
C GLY A 125 -1.48 -0.17 20.36
N MET A 126 -0.16 -0.13 20.55
CA MET A 126 0.57 -1.04 21.43
C MET A 126 0.03 -0.95 22.86
N GLY A 127 -0.19 -2.10 23.51
CA GLY A 127 -0.71 -2.17 24.87
C GLY A 127 -2.23 -1.94 25.00
N GLU A 128 -2.92 -1.62 23.90
CA GLU A 128 -4.38 -1.60 23.88
C GLU A 128 -4.93 -3.01 23.74
N GLY A 129 -5.84 -3.41 24.62
CA GLY A 129 -6.40 -4.76 24.62
C GLY A 129 -5.30 -5.83 24.68
N GLY A 130 -5.28 -6.73 23.68
CA GLY A 130 -4.25 -7.74 23.50
C GLY A 130 -3.15 -7.37 22.49
N ASN A 131 -3.06 -6.12 22.03
CA ASN A 131 -2.04 -5.73 21.07
C ASN A 131 -0.65 -5.68 21.72
N THR A 132 0.17 -6.67 21.37
CA THR A 132 1.59 -6.75 21.77
C THR A 132 2.53 -6.60 20.57
N ALA A 133 1.97 -6.27 19.40
CA ALA A 133 2.63 -6.27 18.11
C ALA A 133 3.03 -4.84 17.67
N GLY A 134 2.11 -3.87 17.82
CA GLY A 134 2.33 -2.44 17.58
C GLY A 134 2.78 -2.08 16.15
N ALA A 135 3.32 -0.86 16.01
CA ALA A 135 3.72 -0.30 14.72
C ALA A 135 4.78 -1.15 13.99
N LYS A 136 5.70 -1.77 14.73
CA LYS A 136 6.70 -2.71 14.20
C LYS A 136 6.09 -3.80 13.32
N LEU A 137 4.91 -4.29 13.70
CA LEU A 137 4.17 -5.31 12.96
C LEU A 137 2.97 -4.75 12.20
N GLY A 138 2.91 -3.43 12.01
CA GLY A 138 1.94 -2.81 11.11
C GLY A 138 0.50 -2.86 11.62
N THR A 139 0.29 -2.82 12.94
CA THR A 139 -1.08 -2.85 13.51
C THR A 139 -1.70 -1.46 13.58
N GLY A 140 -3.02 -1.44 13.79
CA GLY A 140 -3.76 -0.23 14.15
C GLY A 140 -4.35 0.54 12.98
N TYR A 141 -4.34 -0.03 11.77
CA TYR A 141 -4.89 0.61 10.57
C TYR A 141 -6.37 0.95 10.72
N CYS A 142 -6.72 2.17 10.37
CA CYS A 142 -8.07 2.69 10.26
C CYS A 142 -8.08 3.65 9.07
N ASP A 143 -9.26 3.93 8.53
CA ASP A 143 -9.46 4.97 7.51
C ASP A 143 -10.91 5.48 7.56
N ALA A 144 -11.28 6.38 6.64
CA ALA A 144 -12.61 6.99 6.66
C ALA A 144 -13.73 6.06 6.17
N GLN A 145 -13.38 4.93 5.54
CA GLN A 145 -14.33 3.91 5.11
C GLN A 145 -14.81 3.02 6.26
N CYS A 146 -14.15 3.10 7.42
CA CYS A 146 -14.41 2.28 8.60
C CYS A 146 -14.31 0.76 8.30
N PRO A 147 -13.19 0.26 7.77
CA PRO A 147 -13.06 -1.09 7.20
C PRO A 147 -13.36 -2.21 8.20
N HIS A 148 -14.13 -3.21 7.74
CA HIS A 148 -14.52 -4.40 8.49
C HIS A 148 -13.65 -5.62 8.20
N ASP A 149 -12.79 -5.57 7.18
CA ASP A 149 -11.92 -6.67 6.75
C ASP A 149 -10.69 -6.84 7.66
N LEU A 150 -10.47 -5.92 8.59
CA LEU A 150 -9.36 -5.97 9.54
C LEU A 150 -9.46 -7.21 10.45
N LYS A 151 -8.40 -8.03 10.46
CA LYS A 151 -8.27 -9.20 11.34
C LYS A 151 -8.17 -8.80 12.80
N PHE A 152 -7.52 -7.67 13.08
CA PHE A 152 -7.38 -7.10 14.42
C PHE A 152 -7.67 -5.60 14.41
N LEU A 153 -8.37 -5.13 15.43
CA LEU A 153 -8.66 -3.70 15.65
C LEU A 153 -8.82 -3.43 17.16
N ALA A 154 -8.33 -2.28 17.61
CA ALA A 154 -8.32 -1.88 19.04
C ALA A 154 -7.87 -3.01 20.01
N GLY A 155 -6.85 -3.77 19.63
CA GLY A 155 -6.30 -4.86 20.45
C GLY A 155 -7.12 -6.15 20.52
N GLU A 156 -8.16 -6.28 19.70
CA GLU A 156 -9.03 -7.47 19.63
C GLU A 156 -9.01 -8.08 18.23
N ALA A 157 -9.17 -9.41 18.14
CA ALA A 157 -9.43 -10.07 16.87
C ALA A 157 -10.87 -9.79 16.41
N ASN A 158 -11.13 -9.68 15.11
CA ASN A 158 -12.47 -9.42 14.57
C ASN A 158 -13.24 -10.72 14.26
N VAL A 159 -13.35 -11.61 15.24
CA VAL A 159 -13.89 -12.98 15.07
C VAL A 159 -15.41 -12.97 14.96
N LYS A 160 -16.07 -12.14 15.77
CA LYS A 160 -17.53 -12.04 15.80
C LYS A 160 -18.05 -11.72 14.40
N GLY A 161 -18.99 -12.54 13.91
CA GLY A 161 -19.64 -12.30 12.62
C GLY A 161 -18.74 -12.44 11.40
N TRP A 162 -17.55 -13.05 11.54
CA TRP A 162 -16.61 -13.25 10.43
C TRP A 162 -17.24 -14.10 9.31
N HIS A 163 -17.30 -13.55 8.10
CA HIS A 163 -17.88 -14.20 6.92
C HIS A 163 -17.23 -13.70 5.63
N GLU A 164 -17.38 -14.45 4.54
CA GLU A 164 -16.92 -14.03 3.22
C GLU A 164 -17.88 -12.96 2.65
N ALA A 165 -17.36 -11.78 2.35
CA ALA A 165 -18.06 -10.72 1.63
C ALA A 165 -17.48 -10.55 0.21
N LYS A 166 -18.06 -9.65 -0.59
CA LYS A 166 -17.65 -9.43 -1.99
C LYS A 166 -16.16 -9.06 -2.14
N ALA A 167 -15.63 -8.29 -1.20
CA ALA A 167 -14.23 -7.84 -1.21
C ALA A 167 -13.26 -8.75 -0.46
N GLY A 168 -13.76 -9.83 0.12
CA GLY A 168 -13.03 -10.71 1.00
C GLY A 168 -13.71 -10.85 2.37
N PRO A 169 -13.07 -11.56 3.29
CA PRO A 169 -13.62 -11.78 4.62
C PRO A 169 -13.77 -10.51 5.45
N GLU A 170 -14.92 -10.32 6.07
CA GLU A 170 -15.24 -9.18 6.94
C GLU A 170 -15.75 -9.67 8.30
N GLY A 171 -15.39 -8.96 9.36
CA GLY A 171 -15.90 -9.17 10.72
C GLY A 171 -16.98 -8.15 11.11
N HIS A 172 -17.48 -8.28 12.33
CA HIS A 172 -18.59 -7.44 12.82
C HIS A 172 -18.21 -5.98 13.07
N TYR A 173 -16.98 -5.73 13.50
CA TYR A 173 -16.51 -4.38 13.85
C TYR A 173 -15.75 -3.75 12.69
N GLY A 174 -15.87 -2.44 12.55
CA GLY A 174 -15.02 -1.62 11.69
C GLY A 174 -14.06 -0.75 12.53
N TYR A 175 -13.09 -0.11 11.87
CA TYR A 175 -12.17 0.82 12.54
C TYR A 175 -12.02 2.13 11.75
N CYS A 176 -12.60 3.20 12.30
CA CYS A 176 -12.71 4.50 11.65
C CYS A 176 -11.60 5.46 12.10
N CYS A 177 -11.08 6.28 11.19
CA CYS A 177 -10.36 7.52 11.54
C CYS A 177 -10.32 8.48 10.34
N ALA A 178 -9.90 9.74 10.58
CA ALA A 178 -9.77 10.72 9.51
C ALA A 178 -8.71 10.29 8.49
N GLU A 179 -8.95 10.63 7.22
CA GLU A 179 -8.16 10.22 6.07
C GLU A 179 -7.95 11.41 5.12
N MET A 180 -6.72 11.56 4.63
CA MET A 180 -6.34 12.56 3.65
C MET A 180 -5.61 11.87 2.50
N ASP A 181 -6.32 11.72 1.38
CA ASP A 181 -5.82 11.08 0.18
C ASP A 181 -5.02 12.07 -0.65
N ILE A 182 -3.71 11.90 -0.66
CA ILE A 182 -2.81 12.75 -1.43
C ILE A 182 -2.86 12.36 -2.91
N TRP A 183 -2.92 11.06 -3.17
CA TRP A 183 -2.80 10.52 -4.51
C TRP A 183 -3.51 9.18 -4.55
N GLU A 184 -4.67 9.13 -5.19
CA GLU A 184 -5.27 7.88 -5.65
C GLU A 184 -5.22 7.89 -7.16
N ALA A 185 -4.49 6.96 -7.77
CA ALA A 185 -4.29 7.02 -9.21
C ALA A 185 -3.92 5.70 -9.86
N ASN A 186 -4.21 5.66 -11.14
CA ASN A 186 -3.50 4.86 -12.13
C ASN A 186 -3.09 5.79 -13.29
N ARG A 187 -2.63 5.25 -14.40
CA ARG A 187 -2.19 6.07 -15.54
C ARG A 187 -3.34 6.81 -16.25
N GLU A 188 -4.59 6.45 -16.00
CA GLU A 188 -5.75 6.98 -16.73
C GLU A 188 -6.49 8.08 -15.96
N ALA A 189 -6.50 8.01 -14.62
CA ALA A 189 -7.13 9.00 -13.77
C ALA A 189 -6.40 9.15 -12.43
N THR A 190 -6.59 10.31 -11.79
CA THR A 190 -6.11 10.57 -10.44
C THR A 190 -7.10 11.45 -9.66
N ALA A 191 -7.15 11.26 -8.34
CA ALA A 191 -7.86 12.09 -7.39
C ALA A 191 -6.99 12.41 -6.16
N PHE A 192 -7.31 13.51 -5.49
CA PHE A 192 -6.92 13.77 -4.11
C PHE A 192 -8.15 14.21 -3.33
N THR A 193 -8.30 13.70 -2.11
CA THR A 193 -9.59 13.71 -1.40
C THR A 193 -9.39 13.96 0.09
N THR A 194 -10.23 14.79 0.68
CA THR A 194 -10.28 14.99 2.14
C THR A 194 -11.46 14.25 2.74
N HIS A 195 -11.20 13.43 3.76
CA HIS A 195 -12.21 12.67 4.49
C HIS A 195 -12.16 12.99 5.99
N ALA A 196 -12.96 13.96 6.41
CA ALA A 196 -13.07 14.33 7.81
C ALA A 196 -13.94 13.34 8.60
N CYS A 197 -13.64 13.19 9.89
CA CYS A 197 -14.45 12.42 10.82
C CYS A 197 -14.75 13.21 12.10
N ASN A 198 -15.94 12.99 12.68
CA ASN A 198 -16.38 13.60 13.94
C ASN A 198 -15.86 12.87 15.17
N ILE A 199 -14.61 12.42 15.13
CA ILE A 199 -13.90 11.69 16.17
C ILE A 199 -12.45 12.18 16.23
N GLU A 200 -11.75 11.84 17.31
CA GLU A 200 -10.31 12.08 17.42
C GLU A 200 -9.59 10.73 17.40
N GLY A 201 -8.73 10.54 16.40
CA GLY A 201 -7.98 9.30 16.23
C GLY A 201 -8.88 8.09 15.94
N PRO A 202 -8.35 6.88 16.14
CA PRO A 202 -9.06 5.65 15.76
C PRO A 202 -10.24 5.31 16.68
N LEU A 203 -11.37 4.94 16.07
CA LEU A 203 -12.58 4.47 16.77
C LEU A 203 -13.01 3.09 16.26
N LYS A 204 -13.10 2.10 17.18
CA LYS A 204 -13.79 0.83 16.93
C LYS A 204 -15.28 1.09 16.82
N CYS A 205 -15.86 0.83 15.65
CA CYS A 205 -17.26 1.11 15.35
C CYS A 205 -18.07 -0.19 15.20
N GLU A 206 -19.39 -0.07 15.25
CA GLU A 206 -20.34 -1.13 14.89
C GLU A 206 -21.42 -0.63 13.91
N GLY A 207 -21.88 -1.54 13.04
CA GLY A 207 -22.97 -1.31 12.07
C GLY A 207 -24.38 -1.38 12.63
N THR A 208 -24.55 -1.93 13.85
CA THR A 208 -25.85 -2.03 14.52
C THR A 208 -26.22 -0.79 15.33
N GLY A 209 -27.51 -0.57 15.57
CA GLY A 209 -27.97 0.53 16.41
C GLY A 209 -27.73 1.91 15.79
N LYS A 210 -26.79 2.68 16.35
CA LYS A 210 -26.43 4.02 15.83
C LYS A 210 -25.68 3.97 14.49
N ASN A 211 -25.24 2.77 14.07
CA ASN A 211 -24.50 2.56 12.83
C ASN A 211 -23.28 3.49 12.69
N THR A 212 -22.43 3.49 13.72
CA THR A 212 -21.25 4.35 13.79
C THR A 212 -20.24 4.08 12.67
N CYS A 213 -20.23 2.89 12.09
CA CYS A 213 -19.41 2.57 10.92
C CYS A 213 -19.97 3.15 9.61
N GLY A 214 -21.23 3.59 9.58
CA GLY A 214 -21.88 4.04 8.37
C GLY A 214 -22.13 2.90 7.36
N ASP A 215 -22.52 1.72 7.86
CA ASP A 215 -22.73 0.52 7.06
C ASP A 215 -24.03 0.62 6.26
N VAL A 216 -23.96 0.22 5.00
CA VAL A 216 -25.14 0.19 4.12
C VAL A 216 -25.68 -1.23 4.10
N PRO A 217 -26.94 -1.45 4.53
CA PRO A 217 -27.59 -2.75 4.39
C PRO A 217 -27.61 -3.20 2.91
N GLU A 218 -27.39 -4.48 2.65
CA GLU A 218 -27.31 -5.03 1.28
C GLU A 218 -28.60 -4.82 0.48
N ASP A 219 -29.75 -4.80 1.16
CA ASP A 219 -31.07 -4.57 0.60
C ASP A 219 -31.38 -3.07 0.37
N CYS A 220 -30.51 -2.17 0.82
CA CYS A 220 -30.67 -0.74 0.60
C CYS A 220 -30.30 -0.34 -0.83
N LYS A 221 -31.29 -0.21 -1.70
CA LYS A 221 -31.12 0.14 -3.13
C LYS A 221 -31.16 1.62 -3.45
N CYS A 222 -31.45 2.46 -2.46
CA CYS A 222 -31.57 3.92 -2.63
C CYS A 222 -30.35 4.67 -2.08
N CYS A 223 -29.28 4.01 -1.66
CA CYS A 223 -28.18 4.71 -1.00
C CYS A 223 -27.50 5.69 -2.00
N GLY A 224 -27.54 6.98 -1.68
CA GLY A 224 -27.19 8.06 -2.61
C GLY A 224 -28.36 8.97 -3.04
N GLU A 225 -29.61 8.69 -2.63
CA GLU A 225 -30.71 9.68 -2.67
C GLU A 225 -30.91 10.37 -1.33
N GLU A 226 -31.33 11.64 -1.40
CA GLU A 226 -31.51 12.56 -0.27
C GLU A 226 -32.41 11.96 0.83
N ASP A 227 -33.49 11.29 0.42
CA ASP A 227 -34.49 10.69 1.32
C ASP A 227 -34.31 9.17 1.55
N CYS A 228 -33.09 8.64 1.39
CA CYS A 228 -32.86 7.21 1.58
C CYS A 228 -32.67 6.83 3.06
N SER A 229 -33.79 6.55 3.73
CA SER A 229 -33.81 6.19 5.16
C SER A 229 -32.97 4.96 5.53
N CYS A 230 -32.73 4.01 4.60
CA CYS A 230 -31.88 2.83 4.85
C CYS A 230 -30.39 3.09 4.63
N CYS A 231 -30.00 4.20 4.00
CA CYS A 231 -28.61 4.46 3.65
C CYS A 231 -27.83 4.81 4.92
N GLY A 232 -26.93 3.91 5.32
CA GLY A 232 -26.05 4.13 6.46
C GLY A 232 -24.78 4.91 6.11
N ARG A 233 -24.42 5.00 4.82
CA ARG A 233 -23.16 5.60 4.33
C ARG A 233 -22.84 6.95 4.98
N TYR A 234 -23.86 7.80 5.10
CA TYR A 234 -23.76 9.18 5.62
C TYR A 234 -24.19 9.32 7.09
N LYS A 235 -24.39 8.20 7.80
CA LYS A 235 -24.76 8.17 9.22
C LYS A 235 -23.60 7.79 10.13
N GLY A 236 -22.51 7.33 9.54
CA GLY A 236 -21.28 7.00 10.25
C GLY A 236 -20.55 8.23 10.78
N VAL A 237 -19.46 7.98 11.51
CA VAL A 237 -18.64 9.03 12.10
C VAL A 237 -17.70 9.71 11.10
N CYS A 238 -17.45 9.10 9.95
CA CYS A 238 -16.56 9.58 8.90
C CYS A 238 -17.31 9.91 7.60
N ASP A 239 -16.82 10.89 6.86
CA ASP A 239 -17.24 11.19 5.50
C ASP A 239 -16.62 10.16 4.53
N LYS A 240 -17.41 9.15 4.13
CA LYS A 240 -16.93 8.08 3.24
C LYS A 240 -16.74 8.54 1.79
N ASP A 241 -17.43 9.59 1.36
CA ASP A 241 -17.28 10.12 0.00
C ASP A 241 -16.11 11.08 -0.07
N GLY A 242 -15.93 11.89 0.97
CA GLY A 242 -14.97 12.97 1.00
C GLY A 242 -15.36 14.13 0.08
N CYS A 243 -14.44 15.08 -0.02
CA CYS A 243 -14.44 16.09 -1.08
C CYS A 243 -13.24 15.85 -1.99
N ASP A 244 -13.49 15.30 -3.17
CA ASP A 244 -12.47 14.84 -4.11
C ASP A 244 -12.17 15.84 -5.21
N TYR A 245 -10.92 15.86 -5.68
CA TYR A 245 -10.49 16.61 -6.85
C TYR A 245 -9.90 15.65 -7.88
N ASN A 246 -10.76 15.15 -8.77
CA ASN A 246 -10.37 14.41 -9.95
C ASN A 246 -10.50 15.31 -11.19
N HIS A 247 -9.41 15.52 -11.93
CA HIS A 247 -9.37 16.45 -13.08
C HIS A 247 -10.42 16.11 -14.15
N PHE A 248 -10.55 14.82 -14.48
CA PHE A 248 -11.50 14.32 -15.46
C PHE A 248 -12.94 14.52 -14.96
N ARG A 249 -13.19 14.20 -13.69
CA ARG A 249 -14.51 14.38 -13.05
C ARG A 249 -14.94 15.84 -12.96
N LEU A 250 -13.98 16.75 -12.78
CA LEU A 250 -14.18 18.20 -12.74
C LEU A 250 -14.12 18.87 -14.12
N GLY A 251 -14.15 18.06 -15.19
CA GLY A 251 -14.43 18.47 -16.56
C GLY A 251 -13.21 18.76 -17.43
N ASP A 252 -11.98 18.52 -16.94
CA ASP A 252 -10.76 18.60 -17.76
C ASP A 252 -10.26 17.20 -18.14
N GLU A 253 -10.91 16.61 -19.14
CA GLU A 253 -10.64 15.24 -19.63
C GLU A 253 -9.26 15.09 -20.33
N ASN A 254 -8.52 16.19 -20.59
CA ASN A 254 -7.20 16.16 -21.27
C ASN A 254 -6.04 16.60 -20.37
N TYR A 255 -6.29 16.80 -19.07
CA TYR A 255 -5.27 17.28 -18.17
C TYR A 255 -4.26 16.21 -17.77
N TYR A 256 -4.72 15.06 -17.29
CA TYR A 256 -3.90 13.94 -16.81
C TYR A 256 -4.21 12.69 -17.62
N GLY A 257 -3.18 11.97 -18.07
CA GLY A 257 -3.36 10.72 -18.80
C GLY A 257 -2.08 10.19 -19.42
N HIS A 258 -2.16 9.00 -20.01
CA HIS A 258 -0.99 8.28 -20.51
C HIS A 258 -0.53 8.78 -21.88
N GLY A 259 0.58 9.53 -21.90
CA GLY A 259 1.25 10.00 -23.10
C GLY A 259 1.36 11.52 -23.18
N SER A 260 2.27 11.99 -24.03
CA SER A 260 2.67 13.40 -24.13
C SER A 260 1.60 14.37 -24.67
N SER A 261 0.40 13.89 -25.00
CA SER A 261 -0.73 14.73 -25.38
C SER A 261 -1.45 15.34 -24.17
N PHE A 262 -1.27 14.77 -22.98
CA PHE A 262 -1.84 15.27 -21.74
C PHE A 262 -0.94 16.35 -21.12
N THR A 263 -1.53 17.22 -20.28
CA THR A 263 -0.76 18.27 -19.58
C THR A 263 0.19 17.67 -18.54
N VAL A 264 -0.28 16.65 -17.82
CA VAL A 264 0.51 15.80 -16.93
C VAL A 264 0.54 14.41 -17.56
N ASP A 265 1.72 13.98 -18.01
CA ASP A 265 1.94 12.74 -18.73
C ASP A 265 2.20 11.59 -17.75
N SER A 266 1.23 10.71 -17.55
CA SER A 266 1.36 9.56 -16.64
C SER A 266 2.18 8.40 -17.21
N SER A 267 2.70 8.52 -18.45
CA SER A 267 3.66 7.55 -19.00
C SER A 267 5.07 7.73 -18.45
N LYS A 268 5.29 8.75 -17.62
CA LYS A 268 6.57 9.09 -16.99
C LYS A 268 6.37 9.35 -15.49
N PRO A 269 7.46 9.38 -14.71
CA PRO A 269 7.42 9.86 -13.33
C PRO A 269 6.86 11.28 -13.20
N ILE A 270 6.17 11.53 -12.09
CA ILE A 270 5.52 12.80 -11.75
C ILE A 270 5.90 13.17 -10.31
N THR A 271 6.36 14.41 -10.10
CA THR A 271 6.41 14.97 -8.75
C THR A 271 5.05 15.54 -8.39
N VAL A 272 4.44 15.03 -7.31
CA VAL A 272 3.15 15.49 -6.79
C VAL A 272 3.40 16.37 -5.57
N VAL A 273 2.91 17.61 -5.60
CA VAL A 273 3.05 18.59 -4.51
C VAL A 273 1.67 18.90 -3.94
N THR A 274 1.53 18.79 -2.62
CA THR A 274 0.29 19.14 -1.91
C THR A 274 0.60 20.13 -0.79
N GLN A 275 -0.13 21.24 -0.79
CA GLN A 275 -0.01 22.33 0.18
C GLN A 275 -1.28 22.43 1.03
N PHE A 276 -1.12 22.44 2.35
CA PHE A 276 -2.24 22.56 3.30
C PHE A 276 -2.25 23.96 3.90
N LEU A 277 -2.98 24.86 3.26
CA LEU A 277 -2.99 26.28 3.60
C LEU A 277 -3.99 26.56 4.72
N THR A 278 -3.64 27.50 5.59
CA THR A 278 -4.49 27.93 6.68
C THR A 278 -5.02 29.34 6.45
N ASP A 279 -6.18 29.64 7.03
CA ASP A 279 -6.63 31.02 7.19
C ASP A 279 -5.86 31.75 8.31
N ASP A 280 -6.26 32.99 8.59
CA ASP A 280 -5.67 33.83 9.64
C ASP A 280 -5.92 33.28 11.06
N ALA A 281 -6.93 32.42 11.24
CA ALA A 281 -7.19 31.74 12.51
C ALA A 281 -6.33 30.47 12.70
N GLY A 282 -5.65 30.03 11.64
CA GLY A 282 -4.84 28.82 11.62
C GLY A 282 -5.64 27.56 11.34
N ASP A 283 -6.88 27.67 10.85
CA ASP A 283 -7.70 26.54 10.42
C ASP A 283 -7.45 26.23 8.94
N LEU A 284 -7.59 24.97 8.54
CA LEU A 284 -7.40 24.55 7.14
C LEU A 284 -8.44 25.24 6.24
N SER A 285 -7.96 25.96 5.24
CA SER A 285 -8.81 26.76 4.33
C SER A 285 -8.72 26.31 2.87
N GLU A 286 -7.56 25.77 2.45
CA GLU A 286 -7.32 25.35 1.07
C GLU A 286 -6.34 24.17 1.04
N ILE A 287 -6.67 23.13 0.26
CA ILE A 287 -5.72 22.08 -0.13
C ILE A 287 -5.37 22.29 -1.59
N ARG A 288 -4.14 22.72 -1.86
CA ARG A 288 -3.66 23.06 -3.20
C ARG A 288 -2.77 21.95 -3.76
N ARG A 289 -2.92 21.68 -5.05
CA ARG A 289 -2.13 20.74 -5.83
C ARG A 289 -1.23 21.45 -6.83
N LEU A 290 0.00 20.99 -6.97
CA LEU A 290 0.88 21.29 -8.10
C LEU A 290 1.55 19.98 -8.56
N TYR A 291 2.01 19.97 -9.80
CA TYR A 291 2.85 18.90 -10.33
C TYR A 291 4.18 19.47 -10.80
N VAL A 292 5.24 18.65 -10.78
CA VAL A 292 6.48 18.95 -11.51
C VAL A 292 6.77 17.78 -12.44
N GLN A 293 6.99 18.08 -13.72
CA GLN A 293 7.37 17.09 -14.71
C GLN A 293 8.31 17.74 -15.73
N ASP A 294 9.37 17.03 -16.12
CA ASP A 294 10.41 17.54 -17.01
C ASP A 294 10.97 18.91 -16.56
N GLY A 295 11.13 19.09 -15.23
CA GLY A 295 11.62 20.32 -14.60
C GLY A 295 10.65 21.52 -14.65
N LYS A 296 9.40 21.30 -15.06
CA LYS A 296 8.38 22.36 -15.18
C LYS A 296 7.35 22.22 -14.09
N VAL A 297 7.10 23.31 -13.37
CA VAL A 297 5.97 23.41 -12.44
C VAL A 297 4.67 23.57 -13.24
N ILE A 298 3.74 22.65 -13.02
CA ILE A 298 2.42 22.58 -13.64
C ILE A 298 1.39 22.85 -12.55
N LYS A 299 0.59 23.90 -12.73
CA LYS A 299 -0.53 24.21 -11.83
C LYS A 299 -1.64 23.20 -12.01
N ASN A 300 -2.42 22.95 -10.96
CA ASN A 300 -3.59 22.09 -11.04
C ASN A 300 -4.57 22.51 -12.16
N SER A 301 -5.34 21.57 -12.68
CA SER A 301 -6.42 21.88 -13.65
C SER A 301 -7.43 22.80 -13.01
N LYS A 302 -8.11 23.65 -13.79
CA LYS A 302 -9.25 24.41 -13.29
C LYS A 302 -10.53 23.58 -13.40
N VAL A 303 -11.42 23.75 -12.42
CA VAL A 303 -12.78 23.22 -12.50
C VAL A 303 -13.54 23.87 -13.65
N THR A 304 -14.27 23.08 -14.44
CA THR A 304 -15.04 23.58 -15.60
C THR A 304 -16.54 23.23 -15.56
N ASN A 305 -16.97 22.40 -14.62
CA ASN A 305 -18.33 21.84 -14.59
C ASN A 305 -19.05 21.97 -13.24
N LEU A 306 -18.63 22.91 -12.38
CA LEU A 306 -19.32 23.26 -11.14
C LEU A 306 -19.96 24.62 -11.24
N ASP A 307 -21.27 24.69 -10.97
CA ASP A 307 -22.01 25.94 -11.02
C ASP A 307 -21.57 26.87 -9.88
N GLY A 308 -21.27 28.14 -10.20
CA GLY A 308 -20.92 29.15 -9.21
C GLY A 308 -19.53 29.04 -8.58
N PHE A 309 -18.67 28.14 -9.07
CA PHE A 309 -17.29 27.99 -8.61
C PHE A 309 -16.27 28.16 -9.75
N GLU A 310 -15.23 28.95 -9.49
CA GLU A 310 -14.04 29.03 -10.34
C GLU A 310 -12.79 28.85 -9.45
N GLY A 311 -11.95 27.86 -9.76
CA GLY A 311 -10.77 27.57 -8.96
C GLY A 311 -10.05 26.30 -9.39
N ASP A 312 -8.94 25.99 -8.72
CA ASP A 312 -8.06 24.86 -9.00
C ASP A 312 -7.59 24.14 -7.71
N SER A 313 -8.35 24.24 -6.62
CA SER A 313 -8.01 23.65 -5.33
C SER A 313 -9.26 23.21 -4.56
N ILE A 314 -9.06 22.39 -3.52
CA ILE A 314 -10.13 22.01 -2.60
C ILE A 314 -10.30 23.14 -1.57
N THR A 315 -11.47 23.77 -1.59
CA THR A 315 -11.92 24.74 -0.57
C THR A 315 -13.33 24.35 -0.11
N ASN A 316 -13.81 24.95 0.98
CA ASN A 316 -15.20 24.73 1.41
C ASN A 316 -16.21 25.08 0.32
N GLU A 317 -15.96 26.16 -0.45
CA GLU A 317 -16.80 26.62 -1.55
C GLU A 317 -16.81 25.62 -2.69
N MET A 318 -15.64 25.08 -3.06
CA MET A 318 -15.53 24.03 -4.08
C MET A 318 -16.36 22.81 -3.69
N CYS A 319 -16.15 22.30 -2.47
CA CYS A 319 -16.81 21.08 -2.00
C CYS A 319 -18.34 21.22 -2.01
N LEU A 320 -18.86 22.36 -1.55
CA LEU A 320 -20.31 22.60 -1.57
C LEU A 320 -20.86 22.71 -2.99
N ALA A 321 -20.20 23.47 -3.86
CA ALA A 321 -20.59 23.59 -5.26
C ALA A 321 -20.54 22.22 -5.98
N GLN A 322 -19.58 21.38 -5.61
CA GLN A 322 -19.47 20.02 -6.10
C GLN A 322 -20.65 19.14 -5.67
N LYS A 323 -20.98 19.11 -4.37
CA LYS A 323 -22.11 18.31 -3.87
C LYS A 323 -23.43 18.72 -4.55
N GLU A 324 -23.65 20.02 -4.72
CA GLU A 324 -24.83 20.55 -5.40
C GLU A 324 -24.84 20.21 -6.91
N SER A 325 -23.78 20.54 -7.65
CA SER A 325 -23.73 20.33 -9.11
C SER A 325 -23.78 18.85 -9.50
N PHE A 326 -23.28 17.97 -8.64
CA PHE A 326 -23.26 16.52 -8.89
C PHE A 326 -24.48 15.80 -8.34
N ASP A 327 -25.37 16.49 -7.62
CA ASP A 327 -26.53 15.90 -6.92
C ASP A 327 -26.07 14.76 -5.98
N ASN A 328 -25.02 15.06 -5.21
CA ASN A 328 -24.43 14.16 -4.21
C ASN A 328 -24.85 14.58 -2.79
N PRO A 329 -25.13 13.62 -1.89
CA PRO A 329 -25.36 13.93 -0.48
C PRO A 329 -24.19 14.67 0.17
N ASP A 330 -24.50 15.71 0.95
CA ASP A 330 -23.50 16.49 1.69
C ASP A 330 -23.23 15.88 3.08
N ASP A 331 -22.29 14.94 3.15
CA ASP A 331 -21.72 14.47 4.43
C ASP A 331 -20.49 15.29 4.86
N PHE A 332 -19.95 16.12 3.97
CA PHE A 332 -18.81 17.00 4.23
C PHE A 332 -19.15 18.08 5.27
N THR A 333 -20.31 18.73 5.16
CA THR A 333 -20.77 19.74 6.12
C THR A 333 -20.96 19.18 7.53
N PRO A 334 -21.70 18.08 7.73
CA PRO A 334 -21.83 17.45 9.06
C PRO A 334 -20.51 17.01 9.68
N LYS A 335 -19.48 16.72 8.88
CA LYS A 335 -18.12 16.37 9.36
C LYS A 335 -17.20 17.58 9.52
N ASP A 336 -17.77 18.77 9.71
CA ASP A 336 -17.06 20.01 9.98
C ASP A 336 -16.14 20.49 8.84
N ARG A 337 -16.42 20.04 7.61
CA ARG A 337 -15.79 20.54 6.39
C ARG A 337 -14.26 20.44 6.45
N LEU A 338 -13.54 21.41 5.85
CA LEU A 338 -12.07 21.48 5.95
C LEU A 338 -11.57 21.68 7.39
N ALA A 339 -12.33 22.34 8.27
CA ALA A 339 -11.93 22.51 9.66
C ALA A 339 -11.83 21.16 10.40
N GLY A 340 -12.74 20.22 10.09
CA GLY A 340 -12.69 18.84 10.56
C GLY A 340 -11.40 18.14 10.16
N MET A 341 -11.03 18.19 8.88
CA MET A 341 -9.76 17.63 8.39
C MET A 341 -8.55 18.35 8.99
N GLY A 342 -8.59 19.68 9.09
CA GLY A 342 -7.52 20.50 9.66
C GLY A 342 -7.14 20.07 11.09
N LYS A 343 -8.12 19.63 11.90
CA LYS A 343 -7.87 19.10 13.25
C LYS A 343 -7.01 17.83 13.23
N ALA A 344 -7.29 16.88 12.34
CA ALA A 344 -6.49 15.66 12.22
C ALA A 344 -5.09 15.96 11.64
N LEU A 345 -4.98 16.80 10.59
CA LEU A 345 -3.69 17.23 10.04
C LEU A 345 -2.80 17.94 11.09
N LYS A 346 -3.42 18.65 12.05
CA LYS A 346 -2.74 19.32 13.16
C LYS A 346 -2.23 18.35 14.23
N ARG A 347 -3.02 17.33 14.58
CA ARG A 347 -2.64 16.31 15.56
C ARG A 347 -1.52 15.42 15.04
N GLY A 348 -1.56 15.10 13.75
CA GLY A 348 -0.55 14.33 13.04
C GLY A 348 -1.10 12.99 12.58
N MET A 349 -0.63 12.52 11.43
CA MET A 349 -1.16 11.34 10.75
C MET A 349 -0.03 10.44 10.24
N VAL A 350 -0.31 9.15 10.08
CA VAL A 350 0.62 8.16 9.54
C VAL A 350 0.55 8.15 8.02
N LEU A 351 1.71 8.22 7.36
CA LEU A 351 1.82 8.06 5.90
C LEU A 351 1.60 6.60 5.51
N VAL A 352 0.72 6.38 4.54
CA VAL A 352 0.41 5.09 3.93
C VAL A 352 0.77 5.09 2.46
N LEU A 353 1.44 4.04 2.00
CA LEU A 353 1.73 3.76 0.59
C LEU A 353 1.10 2.41 0.24
N SER A 354 0.28 2.34 -0.81
CA SER A 354 -0.40 1.10 -1.17
C SER A 354 -0.57 0.90 -2.67
N LEU A 355 -0.80 -0.35 -3.07
CA LEU A 355 -1.25 -0.71 -4.41
C LEU A 355 -2.32 -1.78 -4.29
N TRP A 356 -3.47 -1.55 -4.90
CA TRP A 356 -4.63 -2.44 -4.75
C TRP A 356 -5.56 -2.42 -5.96
N ASP A 357 -6.45 -3.41 -6.01
CA ASP A 357 -7.59 -3.47 -6.91
C ASP A 357 -8.90 -3.50 -6.10
N ASP A 358 -10.02 -3.16 -6.74
CA ASP A 358 -11.30 -3.05 -6.04
C ASP A 358 -12.30 -4.13 -6.45
N MET A 359 -12.50 -5.10 -5.57
CA MET A 359 -13.51 -6.15 -5.71
C MET A 359 -14.96 -5.64 -5.62
N LYS A 360 -15.22 -4.51 -4.96
CA LYS A 360 -16.58 -3.97 -4.79
C LYS A 360 -17.04 -3.23 -6.03
N THR A 361 -16.26 -2.28 -6.53
CA THR A 361 -16.71 -1.39 -7.62
C THR A 361 -15.79 -1.41 -8.85
N GLN A 362 -14.75 -2.25 -8.86
CA GLN A 362 -13.83 -2.37 -10.00
C GLN A 362 -13.09 -1.06 -10.31
N MET A 363 -12.92 -0.21 -9.30
CA MET A 363 -12.28 1.11 -9.37
C MET A 363 -13.06 2.13 -10.22
N ASP A 364 -14.33 1.85 -10.53
CA ASP A 364 -15.14 2.70 -11.41
C ASP A 364 -15.33 4.12 -10.84
N TRP A 365 -15.26 4.28 -9.50
CA TRP A 365 -15.34 5.58 -8.82
C TRP A 365 -14.10 6.47 -9.02
N LEU A 366 -13.00 5.93 -9.55
CA LEU A 366 -11.77 6.66 -9.83
C LEU A 366 -11.60 6.92 -11.32
N ASP A 367 -11.72 5.89 -12.17
CA ASP A 367 -11.21 5.93 -13.55
C ASP A 367 -12.26 5.68 -14.65
N SER A 368 -13.54 5.56 -14.30
CA SER A 368 -14.62 5.13 -15.19
C SER A 368 -15.88 5.99 -15.05
N VAL A 369 -17.03 5.43 -15.43
CA VAL A 369 -18.37 5.99 -15.19
C VAL A 369 -18.94 5.41 -13.90
N ALA A 370 -19.36 6.26 -12.95
CA ALA A 370 -20.00 5.84 -11.70
C ALA A 370 -21.06 6.85 -11.21
N PRO A 371 -22.22 6.38 -10.68
CA PRO A 371 -22.60 4.99 -10.45
C PRO A 371 -23.09 4.27 -11.73
N VAL A 372 -22.88 2.95 -11.78
CA VAL A 372 -23.19 2.11 -12.96
C VAL A 372 -24.59 1.51 -12.96
N ASP A 373 -25.20 1.42 -11.78
CA ASP A 373 -26.45 0.69 -11.53
C ASP A 373 -27.70 1.59 -11.58
N GLN A 374 -27.51 2.89 -11.81
CA GLN A 374 -28.58 3.89 -11.87
C GLN A 374 -28.46 4.83 -13.10
N PRO A 375 -28.38 4.28 -14.33
CA PRO A 375 -28.10 5.07 -15.54
C PRO A 375 -29.18 6.10 -15.90
N ASP A 376 -30.44 5.87 -15.48
CA ASP A 376 -31.54 6.82 -15.73
C ASP A 376 -31.42 8.07 -14.85
N ARG A 377 -30.89 7.91 -13.62
CA ARG A 377 -30.70 9.00 -12.65
C ARG A 377 -29.36 9.70 -12.82
N PHE A 378 -28.34 8.92 -13.17
CA PHE A 378 -26.97 9.37 -13.38
C PHE A 378 -26.51 9.04 -14.81
N PRO A 379 -27.11 9.70 -15.83
CA PRO A 379 -26.64 9.50 -17.20
C PRO A 379 -25.21 10.00 -17.34
N VAL A 380 -24.43 9.41 -18.25
CA VAL A 380 -23.01 9.75 -18.51
C VAL A 380 -22.78 11.25 -18.78
N THR A 381 -23.80 11.98 -19.23
CA THR A 381 -23.74 13.42 -19.48
C THR A 381 -23.93 14.28 -18.23
N LYS A 382 -24.36 13.70 -17.11
CA LYS A 382 -24.54 14.42 -15.84
C LYS A 382 -23.15 14.74 -15.25
N PRO A 383 -22.91 15.98 -14.80
CA PRO A 383 -21.67 16.34 -14.12
C PRO A 383 -21.36 15.39 -12.95
N GLY A 384 -20.09 15.04 -12.77
CA GLY A 384 -19.62 14.17 -11.69
C GLY A 384 -19.73 12.66 -11.94
N VAL A 385 -20.39 12.23 -13.01
CA VAL A 385 -20.58 10.80 -13.34
C VAL A 385 -19.37 10.19 -14.04
N LYS A 386 -18.77 10.89 -15.01
CA LYS A 386 -17.51 10.45 -15.63
C LYS A 386 -16.34 10.82 -14.73
N ARG A 387 -15.38 9.91 -14.57
CA ARG A 387 -14.24 10.07 -13.66
C ARG A 387 -12.91 9.67 -14.28
N GLY A 388 -12.97 8.97 -15.41
CA GLY A 388 -11.83 8.70 -16.28
C GLY A 388 -12.29 8.08 -17.59
N PRO A 389 -11.33 7.70 -18.45
CA PRO A 389 -11.61 7.16 -19.78
C PRO A 389 -11.90 5.65 -19.80
N CYS A 390 -11.73 4.94 -18.67
CA CYS A 390 -11.91 3.50 -18.60
C CYS A 390 -13.37 3.10 -18.82
N LYS A 391 -13.59 1.88 -19.31
CA LYS A 391 -14.93 1.32 -19.45
C LYS A 391 -15.27 0.50 -18.21
N ASN A 392 -16.54 0.52 -17.82
CA ASN A 392 -17.03 -0.40 -16.79
C ASN A 392 -16.70 -1.85 -17.16
N GLY A 393 -16.10 -2.58 -16.23
CA GLY A 393 -15.64 -3.95 -16.43
C GLY A 393 -14.16 -4.10 -16.78
N ASP A 394 -13.46 -3.01 -17.16
CA ASP A 394 -12.01 -3.04 -17.43
C ASP A 394 -11.21 -3.31 -16.14
N GLY A 395 -11.69 -2.80 -15.00
CA GLY A 395 -11.08 -2.97 -13.69
C GLY A 395 -11.48 -4.23 -12.91
N ASP A 396 -12.13 -5.21 -13.55
CA ASP A 396 -12.51 -6.48 -12.93
C ASP A 396 -11.27 -7.21 -12.34
N PRO A 397 -11.15 -7.33 -11.01
CA PRO A 397 -10.00 -7.94 -10.34
C PRO A 397 -9.65 -9.33 -10.84
N HIS A 398 -10.65 -10.16 -11.18
CA HIS A 398 -10.41 -11.51 -11.67
C HIS A 398 -9.69 -11.51 -13.02
N LYS A 399 -9.90 -10.47 -13.84
CA LYS A 399 -9.23 -10.32 -15.15
C LYS A 399 -7.87 -9.64 -14.99
N ILE A 400 -7.80 -8.53 -14.25
CA ILE A 400 -6.56 -7.72 -14.19
C ILE A 400 -5.44 -8.44 -13.43
N ARG A 401 -5.75 -9.24 -12.39
CA ARG A 401 -4.77 -10.10 -11.68
C ARG A 401 -4.09 -11.12 -12.59
N ALA A 402 -4.75 -11.54 -13.67
CA ALA A 402 -4.18 -12.46 -14.65
C ALA A 402 -3.49 -11.72 -15.82
N ARG A 403 -4.04 -10.57 -16.22
CA ARG A 403 -3.62 -9.82 -17.40
C ARG A 403 -2.39 -8.94 -17.15
N ILE A 404 -2.33 -8.26 -16.02
CA ILE A 404 -1.26 -7.31 -15.67
C ILE A 404 -0.64 -7.60 -14.29
N PRO A 405 -0.24 -8.87 -13.99
CA PRO A 405 0.30 -9.22 -12.67
C PRO A 405 1.62 -8.50 -12.34
N ASN A 406 2.32 -7.97 -13.34
CA ASN A 406 3.59 -7.27 -13.20
C ASN A 406 3.46 -5.74 -13.15
N ALA A 407 2.23 -5.20 -13.16
CA ALA A 407 2.03 -3.79 -12.85
C ALA A 407 2.64 -3.47 -11.49
N HIS A 408 3.22 -2.28 -11.36
CA HIS A 408 3.90 -1.81 -10.17
C HIS A 408 3.85 -0.29 -10.10
N VAL A 409 3.88 0.24 -8.88
CA VAL A 409 3.98 1.66 -8.60
C VAL A 409 5.26 1.94 -7.83
N THR A 410 5.96 2.99 -8.24
CA THR A 410 7.11 3.50 -7.49
C THR A 410 6.70 4.76 -6.73
N TYR A 411 7.10 4.82 -5.46
CA TYR A 411 7.00 6.02 -4.61
C TYR A 411 8.39 6.38 -4.12
N ALA A 412 8.84 7.60 -4.39
CA ALA A 412 10.19 8.04 -4.02
C ALA A 412 10.25 9.51 -3.61
N ASN A 413 11.39 9.90 -3.04
CA ASN A 413 11.76 11.29 -2.81
C ASN A 413 10.72 12.08 -2.02
N ILE A 414 10.22 11.48 -0.94
CA ILE A 414 9.28 12.11 -0.02
C ILE A 414 9.97 13.31 0.64
N ARG A 415 9.33 14.47 0.57
CA ARG A 415 9.80 15.77 1.06
C ARG A 415 8.68 16.45 1.84
N ILE A 416 9.03 17.04 2.97
CA ILE A 416 8.12 17.84 3.79
C ILE A 416 8.81 19.14 4.20
N GLY A 417 8.07 20.24 4.15
CA GLY A 417 8.63 21.54 4.49
C GLY A 417 7.61 22.66 4.62
N GLU A 418 8.14 23.88 4.65
CA GLU A 418 7.35 25.10 4.52
C GLU A 418 6.74 25.17 3.12
N ILE A 419 5.64 25.92 2.99
CA ILE A 419 4.98 26.15 1.70
C ILE A 419 5.96 26.73 0.68
N GLY A 420 6.07 26.09 -0.49
CA GLY A 420 6.96 26.50 -1.57
C GLY A 420 8.41 26.05 -1.45
N SER A 421 8.74 25.13 -0.52
CA SER A 421 10.13 24.75 -0.24
C SER A 421 10.55 23.42 -0.87
N THR A 422 9.62 22.50 -1.19
CA THR A 422 9.94 21.09 -1.49
C THR A 422 10.11 20.78 -2.98
N TYR A 423 9.73 21.70 -3.87
CA TYR A 423 9.79 21.52 -5.33
C TYR A 423 10.64 22.58 -6.03
N THR A 424 11.55 23.22 -5.28
CA THR A 424 12.51 24.19 -5.82
C THR A 424 13.71 23.47 -6.47
N ALA A 425 14.42 24.14 -7.38
CA ALA A 425 15.66 23.60 -7.96
C ALA A 425 16.69 23.16 -6.88
N LYS A 426 16.71 23.85 -5.74
CA LYS A 426 17.54 23.49 -4.58
C LYS A 426 17.07 22.19 -3.91
N ALA A 427 15.75 22.00 -3.78
CA ALA A 427 15.18 20.76 -3.27
C ALA A 427 15.46 19.59 -4.22
N GLU A 428 15.34 19.81 -5.54
CA GLU A 428 15.72 18.84 -6.56
C GLU A 428 17.22 18.51 -6.53
N GLU A 429 18.10 19.49 -6.32
CA GLU A 429 19.55 19.29 -6.19
C GLU A 429 19.91 18.49 -4.93
N THR A 430 19.20 18.71 -3.82
CA THR A 430 19.36 17.91 -2.59
C THR A 430 18.98 16.45 -2.82
N VAL A 431 17.97 16.18 -3.65
CA VAL A 431 17.61 14.82 -4.09
C VAL A 431 18.71 14.24 -4.99
N LYS A 432 19.22 15.00 -5.96
CA LYS A 432 20.26 14.56 -6.90
C LYS A 432 21.61 14.25 -6.24
N GLN A 433 21.99 15.00 -5.20
CA GLN A 433 23.20 14.73 -4.41
C GLN A 433 23.17 13.39 -3.67
N ASN A 434 21.99 12.76 -3.55
CA ASN A 434 21.81 11.41 -3.05
C ASN A 434 21.89 10.31 -4.16
N ASN A 435 22.44 10.65 -5.34
CA ASN A 435 22.84 9.76 -6.45
C ASN A 435 21.68 9.04 -7.21
N TRP A 436 20.94 9.78 -8.06
CA TRP A 436 19.68 9.34 -8.70
C TRP A 436 19.68 9.24 -10.25
N ASP A 437 20.78 9.52 -10.96
CA ASP A 437 20.74 9.54 -12.45
C ASP A 437 20.67 8.14 -13.14
N GLU A 438 20.33 7.06 -12.43
CA GLU A 438 20.19 5.70 -13.00
C GLU A 438 18.83 5.07 -12.68
N LEU A 439 17.75 5.63 -13.23
CA LEU A 439 16.58 4.80 -13.58
C LEU A 439 16.87 4.09 -14.91
N PRO A 440 16.61 2.78 -15.07
CA PRO A 440 16.84 2.11 -16.34
C PRO A 440 15.86 2.63 -17.39
N GLU A 441 16.38 3.37 -18.37
CA GLU A 441 15.63 3.68 -19.59
C GLU A 441 15.24 2.37 -20.29
N GLY A 442 13.95 2.05 -20.26
CA GLY A 442 13.37 1.00 -21.09
C GLY A 442 13.30 1.48 -22.54
N GLY A 443 14.20 1.01 -23.41
CA GLY A 443 14.07 1.22 -24.85
C GLY A 443 15.35 1.03 -25.65
N THR A 444 15.48 -0.12 -26.30
CA THR A 444 16.50 -0.41 -27.32
C THR A 444 16.38 0.53 -28.54
N GLU A 445 17.45 1.27 -28.89
CA GLU A 445 18.00 1.39 -30.26
C GLU A 445 19.29 2.26 -30.33
N GLY A 446 20.39 1.65 -30.79
CA GLY A 446 21.27 2.18 -31.86
C GLY A 446 22.13 3.46 -31.69
N LYS A 447 23.33 3.31 -31.10
CA LYS A 447 24.67 3.91 -31.42
C LYS A 447 24.77 5.25 -32.22
N SER A 448 25.63 6.19 -31.76
CA SER A 448 27.00 6.44 -32.32
C SER A 448 27.75 7.65 -31.72
N GLY A 449 29.08 7.49 -31.53
CA GLY A 449 30.14 8.54 -31.47
C GLY A 449 30.21 9.39 -30.19
N GLY A 450 31.34 9.70 -29.55
CA GLY A 450 32.74 9.67 -29.94
C GLY A 450 33.44 10.94 -29.41
N ASP A 451 34.17 10.78 -28.30
CA ASP A 451 35.41 11.46 -27.87
C ASP A 451 35.58 13.00 -27.84
N GLY A 452 36.01 13.49 -26.67
CA GLY A 452 37.12 14.44 -26.50
C GLY A 452 36.88 15.96 -26.60
N GLY A 453 37.25 16.69 -25.54
CA GLY A 453 37.74 18.07 -25.66
C GLY A 453 37.33 19.04 -24.55
N GLU A 454 38.27 19.29 -23.63
CA GLU A 454 38.28 20.44 -22.70
C GLU A 454 38.20 21.79 -23.45
N GLU A 455 37.62 22.82 -22.82
CA GLU A 455 38.21 24.17 -22.65
C GLU A 455 37.26 25.11 -21.87
N HIS A 456 37.76 25.65 -20.74
CA HIS A 456 37.26 26.87 -20.10
C HIS A 456 37.95 28.10 -20.71
N PRO A 457 37.28 29.26 -20.79
CA PRO A 457 37.47 30.32 -19.76
C PRO A 457 36.14 31.09 -19.48
N GLY A 458 35.80 31.62 -18.31
CA GLY A 458 36.55 32.46 -17.37
C GLY A 458 35.77 33.78 -17.20
N PHE A 459 35.23 34.06 -16.01
CA PHE A 459 34.71 35.39 -15.63
C PHE A 459 35.20 35.78 -14.20
N PRO A 460 35.41 37.09 -13.93
CA PRO A 460 36.29 37.61 -12.88
C PRO A 460 35.60 37.82 -11.52
N PRO A 461 36.35 38.13 -10.44
CA PRO A 461 35.94 37.91 -9.05
C PRO A 461 35.22 39.11 -8.44
N VAL A 462 34.30 38.83 -7.50
CA VAL A 462 33.81 39.83 -6.54
C VAL A 462 34.37 39.47 -5.16
N ALA A 463 35.16 40.40 -4.62
CA ALA A 463 35.72 40.37 -3.30
C ALA A 463 34.71 40.87 -2.25
N GLY A 464 34.67 40.21 -1.09
CA GLY A 464 33.90 40.67 0.07
C GLY A 464 33.93 39.64 1.20
N THR A 465 34.68 39.95 2.25
CA THR A 465 35.17 39.13 3.35
C THR A 465 34.15 38.85 4.46
N PHE A 466 34.17 37.63 5.02
CA PHE A 466 33.73 37.34 6.39
C PHE A 466 34.68 36.30 7.00
N ASP A 467 35.78 36.80 7.57
CA ASP A 467 36.60 36.07 8.54
C ASP A 467 36.00 36.31 9.94
N ASP A 468 35.49 35.25 10.56
CA ASP A 468 35.71 34.90 11.97
C ASP A 468 34.78 33.75 12.39
N PHE A 469 35.21 32.51 12.13
CA PHE A 469 34.84 31.36 12.94
C PHE A 469 36.07 30.46 13.12
N PRO A 470 36.37 29.99 14.34
CA PRO A 470 37.61 29.28 14.64
C PRO A 470 37.65 27.91 13.95
N ALA A 471 38.82 27.61 13.40
CA ALA A 471 39.15 26.40 12.67
C ALA A 471 38.88 25.11 13.47
N PHE A 472 38.21 24.15 12.83
CA PHE A 472 38.29 22.75 13.21
C PHE A 472 39.68 22.20 12.85
N PRO A 473 40.27 21.34 13.71
CA PRO A 473 41.62 20.84 13.48
C PRO A 473 41.68 19.94 12.25
N GLN A 474 42.60 20.27 11.35
CA GLN A 474 43.08 19.37 10.31
C GLN A 474 43.84 18.22 10.99
N VAL A 475 43.31 17.00 10.87
CA VAL A 475 44.09 15.77 11.08
C VAL A 475 44.25 15.10 9.73
N SER A 476 45.41 15.33 9.12
CA SER A 476 46.00 14.42 8.17
C SER A 476 46.82 13.40 8.95
N ARG A 477 46.44 12.12 8.86
CA ARG A 477 47.37 10.99 8.89
C ARG A 477 46.66 9.72 8.47
N GLU A 478 47.31 9.03 7.54
CA GLU A 478 47.02 7.66 7.13
C GLU A 478 46.71 6.80 8.36
N ALA A 479 45.52 6.20 8.39
CA ALA A 479 45.20 5.20 9.38
C ALA A 479 45.93 3.90 9.00
N GLU A 480 46.91 3.51 9.82
CA GLU A 480 47.28 2.10 9.93
C GLU A 480 46.05 1.30 10.35
N PRO A 481 45.89 0.04 9.90
CA PRO A 481 44.65 -0.70 10.07
C PRO A 481 44.39 -0.97 11.55
N GLU A 482 43.28 -0.45 12.06
CA GLU A 482 42.69 -0.95 13.31
C GLU A 482 42.46 -2.45 13.15
N PHE A 483 42.93 -3.24 14.13
CA PHE A 483 42.66 -4.67 14.19
C PHE A 483 41.14 -4.88 14.31
N SER A 484 40.48 -5.23 13.21
CA SER A 484 39.10 -5.71 13.24
C SER A 484 39.03 -7.10 13.85
N GLU A 485 37.99 -7.34 14.66
CA GLU A 485 37.70 -8.66 15.25
C GLU A 485 37.63 -9.75 14.15
N PRO A 486 37.95 -11.01 14.46
CA PRO A 486 37.85 -12.11 13.51
C PRO A 486 36.43 -12.24 12.93
N GLU A 487 36.32 -12.31 11.61
CA GLU A 487 35.05 -12.39 10.89
C GLU A 487 35.08 -13.53 9.86
N CYS A 488 33.92 -14.13 9.60
CA CYS A 488 33.76 -15.06 8.49
C CYS A 488 33.26 -14.31 7.25
N CYS A 489 34.02 -14.29 6.17
CA CYS A 489 33.57 -13.72 4.89
C CYS A 489 32.91 -14.79 4.03
N THR A 490 31.59 -14.72 3.85
CA THR A 490 30.83 -15.72 3.08
C THR A 490 30.75 -15.40 1.58
N ALA A 491 31.10 -14.17 1.18
CA ALA A 491 31.18 -13.75 -0.21
C ALA A 491 32.14 -12.58 -0.37
N ALA A 492 33.01 -12.64 -1.38
CA ALA A 492 33.98 -11.60 -1.69
C ALA A 492 34.04 -11.32 -3.19
N LEU A 493 34.55 -10.15 -3.58
CA LEU A 493 34.77 -9.78 -4.97
C LEU A 493 35.83 -10.70 -5.61
N GLU A 494 36.91 -11.00 -4.87
CA GLU A 494 37.96 -11.92 -5.31
C GLU A 494 38.10 -13.09 -4.33
N SER A 495 37.79 -14.31 -4.79
CA SER A 495 37.91 -15.52 -3.96
C SER A 495 39.34 -15.79 -3.46
N SER A 496 40.37 -15.30 -4.17
CA SER A 496 41.78 -15.36 -3.77
C SER A 496 42.17 -14.37 -2.68
N ASP A 497 41.38 -13.31 -2.50
CA ASP A 497 41.57 -12.29 -1.45
C ASP A 497 40.23 -11.98 -0.76
N ALA A 498 39.64 -13.03 -0.18
CA ALA A 498 38.32 -12.92 0.42
C ALA A 498 38.30 -11.96 1.62
N CYS A 499 39.41 -11.81 2.33
CA CYS A 499 39.51 -10.91 3.48
C CYS A 499 39.80 -9.45 3.09
N GLY A 500 40.49 -9.19 1.97
CA GLY A 500 40.69 -7.83 1.45
C GLY A 500 39.52 -7.31 0.60
N THR A 501 38.63 -8.20 0.17
CA THR A 501 37.55 -7.86 -0.78
C THR A 501 36.17 -8.37 -0.38
N CYS A 502 35.94 -8.57 0.93
CA CYS A 502 34.67 -9.08 1.42
C CYS A 502 33.52 -8.11 1.15
N TRP A 503 32.38 -8.63 0.71
CA TRP A 503 31.21 -7.80 0.49
C TRP A 503 30.64 -7.29 1.82
N GLN A 504 30.21 -6.03 1.85
CA GLN A 504 29.49 -5.50 3.00
C GLN A 504 28.19 -6.29 3.22
N GLY A 505 28.04 -6.86 4.43
CA GLY A 505 26.93 -7.77 4.78
C GLY A 505 27.26 -9.26 4.63
N ALA A 506 28.36 -9.63 3.95
CA ALA A 506 28.84 -11.00 3.87
C ALA A 506 29.85 -11.35 4.98
N ALA A 507 30.36 -10.33 5.70
CA ALA A 507 31.21 -10.47 6.87
C ALA A 507 30.37 -10.75 8.13
N ILE A 508 30.51 -11.96 8.66
CA ILE A 508 29.77 -12.44 9.83
C ILE A 508 30.70 -12.39 11.05
N SER A 509 30.43 -11.45 11.94
CA SER A 509 31.19 -11.23 13.19
C SER A 509 30.56 -11.88 14.43
N SER A 510 29.35 -12.42 14.32
CA SER A 510 28.67 -13.11 15.43
C SER A 510 27.74 -14.22 14.94
N GLY A 511 27.36 -15.12 15.86
CA GLY A 511 26.48 -16.25 15.54
C GLY A 511 27.24 -17.50 15.07
N TRP A 512 26.50 -18.43 14.46
CA TRP A 512 27.00 -19.79 14.21
C TRP A 512 28.18 -19.84 13.22
N CYS A 513 28.18 -19.00 12.19
CA CYS A 513 29.26 -18.93 11.21
C CYS A 513 30.47 -18.09 11.67
N ALA A 514 30.39 -17.39 12.81
CA ALA A 514 31.48 -16.58 13.36
C ALA A 514 32.50 -17.41 14.17
N GLN A 515 32.81 -18.61 13.69
CA GLN A 515 33.81 -19.53 14.25
C GLN A 515 34.65 -20.08 13.08
N GLU A 516 35.97 -20.16 13.25
CA GLU A 516 36.92 -20.53 12.18
C GLU A 516 36.60 -21.89 11.54
N ASP A 517 36.31 -22.89 12.37
CA ASP A 517 35.97 -24.24 11.92
C ASP A 517 34.66 -24.24 11.12
N ARG A 518 33.64 -23.52 11.60
CA ARG A 518 32.31 -23.43 10.96
C ARG A 518 32.30 -22.60 9.69
N CYS A 519 33.06 -21.51 9.67
CA CYS A 519 33.15 -20.61 8.53
C CYS A 519 33.57 -21.38 7.28
N THR A 520 34.62 -22.18 7.41
CA THR A 520 35.23 -22.91 6.29
C THR A 520 34.54 -24.24 5.99
N SER A 521 34.11 -24.99 7.00
CA SER A 521 33.53 -26.33 6.78
C SER A 521 32.05 -26.31 6.44
N ASP A 522 31.29 -25.39 7.04
CA ASP A 522 29.83 -25.45 7.05
C ASP A 522 29.17 -24.26 6.32
N CYS A 523 29.74 -23.05 6.45
CA CYS A 523 29.19 -21.83 5.86
C CYS A 523 29.79 -21.48 4.50
N GLY A 524 30.82 -22.22 4.05
CA GLY A 524 31.46 -22.02 2.74
C GLY A 524 32.21 -20.69 2.59
N GLY A 525 32.51 -20.02 3.71
CA GLY A 525 33.23 -18.75 3.75
C GLY A 525 34.73 -18.90 4.04
N THR A 526 35.44 -17.78 3.97
CA THR A 526 36.85 -17.67 4.33
C THR A 526 36.98 -17.01 5.70
N TRP A 527 37.73 -17.62 6.62
CA TRP A 527 37.99 -17.05 7.92
C TRP A 527 39.02 -15.92 7.83
N CYS A 528 38.65 -14.73 8.33
CA CYS A 528 39.49 -13.54 8.33
C CYS A 528 39.90 -13.21 9.77
N PRO A 529 41.07 -13.70 10.23
CA PRO A 529 41.47 -13.60 11.65
C PRO A 529 41.75 -12.18 12.12
N ASN A 530 41.91 -11.23 11.19
CA ASN A 530 42.10 -9.80 11.47
C ASN A 530 40.90 -8.97 10.97
N GLY A 531 39.74 -9.60 10.80
CA GLY A 531 38.53 -9.03 10.20
C GLY A 531 38.62 -8.84 8.69
N ALA A 532 37.48 -8.58 8.05
CA ALA A 532 37.40 -8.45 6.60
C ALA A 532 37.25 -6.98 6.17
N GLN A 533 37.98 -6.57 5.13
CA GLN A 533 37.78 -5.28 4.47
C GLN A 533 36.48 -5.31 3.67
N LYS A 534 35.49 -4.53 4.15
CA LYS A 534 34.15 -4.44 3.59
C LYS A 534 34.17 -3.53 2.36
N LYS A 535 33.87 -4.08 1.18
CA LYS A 535 33.75 -3.32 -0.07
C LYS A 535 32.28 -2.99 -0.34
N PHE A 536 32.03 -1.72 -0.67
CA PHE A 536 30.77 -1.21 -1.21
C PHE A 536 30.89 -1.23 -2.74
N GLU A 537 30.41 -2.30 -3.36
CA GLU A 537 30.12 -2.29 -4.80
C GLU A 537 28.86 -3.14 -4.99
N MET A 538 27.83 -2.57 -5.62
CA MET A 538 26.63 -3.32 -5.95
C MET A 538 26.99 -4.35 -7.02
N LEU A 539 26.72 -5.63 -6.76
CA LEU A 539 26.80 -6.66 -7.81
C LEU A 539 25.91 -6.22 -8.98
N PRO A 540 26.44 -6.03 -10.20
CA PRO A 540 25.58 -5.91 -11.35
C PRO A 540 24.76 -7.19 -11.46
N ALA A 541 23.46 -7.05 -11.66
CA ALA A 541 22.55 -8.18 -11.87
C ALA A 541 23.05 -8.98 -13.09
N GLY A 542 23.78 -10.08 -12.86
CA GLY A 542 24.23 -10.97 -13.94
C GLY A 542 25.63 -11.59 -13.87
N ALA A 543 26.43 -11.41 -12.81
CA ALA A 543 27.70 -12.14 -12.71
C ALA A 543 27.49 -13.58 -12.17
N ALA A 544 27.48 -14.55 -13.08
CA ALA A 544 27.25 -15.97 -12.84
C ALA A 544 28.38 -16.66 -12.04
N GLY A 545 28.05 -17.71 -11.26
CA GLY A 545 29.06 -18.68 -10.83
C GLY A 545 28.82 -19.65 -9.68
N LEU A 546 27.59 -19.91 -9.18
CA LEU A 546 27.43 -21.04 -8.24
C LEU A 546 27.49 -22.38 -9.00
N VAL A 547 28.67 -23.01 -8.99
CA VAL A 547 28.89 -24.39 -9.39
C VAL A 547 28.07 -25.30 -8.45
N PRO A 548 27.17 -26.17 -8.95
CA PRO A 548 26.48 -27.13 -8.09
C PRO A 548 27.48 -28.11 -7.48
N GLY A 549 27.63 -28.08 -6.16
CA GLY A 549 28.36 -29.11 -5.42
C GLY A 549 27.73 -30.48 -5.68
N ARG A 550 28.56 -31.42 -6.14
CA ARG A 550 28.21 -32.84 -6.30
C ARG A 550 27.70 -33.42 -4.98
N LEU A 551 26.44 -33.83 -4.94
CA LEU A 551 25.95 -34.77 -3.94
C LEU A 551 26.60 -36.14 -4.16
N PRO A 552 27.16 -36.80 -3.14
CA PRO A 552 27.61 -38.18 -3.26
C PRO A 552 26.40 -39.10 -3.37
N SER A 553 26.34 -39.82 -4.48
CA SER A 553 25.37 -40.87 -4.78
C SER A 553 25.49 -42.03 -3.79
N ALA A 554 24.42 -42.31 -3.03
CA ALA A 554 24.26 -43.60 -2.37
C ALA A 554 22.77 -43.96 -2.20
N ILE A 555 22.43 -45.13 -2.77
CA ILE A 555 21.31 -46.05 -2.49
C ILE A 555 20.06 -45.95 -3.38
N PRO A 556 19.88 -46.91 -4.31
CA PRO A 556 18.65 -47.15 -5.06
C PRO A 556 17.84 -48.28 -4.42
N VAL A 557 16.97 -48.02 -3.46
CA VAL A 557 15.92 -48.98 -3.05
C VAL A 557 14.73 -48.18 -2.54
N LEU A 558 13.75 -47.87 -3.40
CA LEU A 558 12.35 -47.60 -3.03
C LEU A 558 11.44 -47.34 -4.26
N ALA A 559 11.82 -47.82 -5.45
CA ALA A 559 10.99 -47.73 -6.66
C ALA A 559 10.17 -49.01 -6.94
N ALA A 560 9.96 -49.89 -5.94
CA ALA A 560 9.25 -51.16 -6.10
C ALA A 560 7.95 -51.29 -5.28
N ALA A 561 7.50 -50.24 -4.58
CA ALA A 561 6.30 -50.29 -3.73
C ALA A 561 5.06 -49.57 -4.30
N ALA A 562 5.16 -48.90 -5.45
CA ALA A 562 4.07 -48.08 -6.00
C ALA A 562 3.24 -48.75 -7.12
N ALA A 563 3.47 -50.04 -7.44
CA ALA A 563 2.80 -50.74 -8.54
C ALA A 563 1.79 -51.82 -8.10
N LEU A 564 1.41 -51.90 -6.82
CA LEU A 564 0.52 -52.96 -6.30
C LEU A 564 -0.73 -52.47 -5.55
N LEU A 565 -1.10 -51.19 -5.63
CA LEU A 565 -2.32 -50.65 -4.99
C LEU A 565 -3.32 -50.00 -5.95
N LEU A 566 -3.40 -50.50 -7.18
CA LEU A 566 -4.45 -50.18 -8.14
C LEU A 566 -5.20 -51.46 -8.55
N PRO A 567 -5.92 -52.11 -7.62
CA PRO A 567 -7.36 -52.29 -7.86
C PRO A 567 -8.15 -52.44 -6.54
N LEU A 568 -8.60 -51.33 -5.93
CA LEU A 568 -9.58 -51.39 -4.82
C LEU A 568 -10.61 -50.24 -4.81
N SER A 569 -10.51 -49.29 -5.75
CA SER A 569 -11.45 -48.16 -5.84
C SER A 569 -12.64 -48.38 -6.79
N ALA A 570 -12.67 -49.46 -7.57
CA ALA A 570 -13.78 -49.76 -8.49
C ALA A 570 -14.97 -50.50 -7.84
N SER A 571 -14.82 -51.03 -6.61
CA SER A 571 -15.85 -51.87 -5.97
C SER A 571 -16.77 -51.09 -5.02
N LEU A 572 -16.41 -49.88 -4.58
CA LEU A 572 -17.26 -49.06 -3.70
C LEU A 572 -18.25 -48.15 -4.44
N ALA A 573 -18.01 -47.84 -5.72
CA ALA A 573 -18.94 -47.05 -6.53
C ALA A 573 -20.22 -47.81 -6.91
N TRP A 574 -20.17 -49.14 -7.01
CA TRP A 574 -21.33 -49.97 -7.38
C TRP A 574 -22.29 -50.25 -6.21
N LEU A 575 -21.82 -50.20 -4.97
CA LEU A 575 -22.62 -50.48 -3.76
C LEU A 575 -23.41 -49.27 -3.24
N ARG A 576 -23.00 -48.02 -3.55
CA ARG A 576 -23.77 -46.81 -3.17
C ARG A 576 -24.96 -46.53 -4.10
N ALA A 577 -24.90 -46.93 -5.37
CA ALA A 577 -25.99 -46.71 -6.33
C ALA A 577 -27.24 -47.57 -6.09
N ARG A 578 -27.13 -48.71 -5.38
CA ARG A 578 -28.28 -49.59 -5.10
C ARG A 578 -29.10 -49.24 -3.85
N ARG A 579 -28.61 -48.37 -2.95
CA ARG A 579 -29.36 -47.98 -1.74
C ARG A 579 -30.28 -46.75 -1.93
N GLY A 580 -30.12 -45.99 -3.02
CA GLY A 580 -30.97 -44.82 -3.30
C GLY A 580 -32.32 -45.12 -3.96
N ALA A 581 -32.50 -46.31 -4.55
CA ALA A 581 -33.70 -46.64 -5.34
C ALA A 581 -34.87 -47.26 -4.51
N ALA A 582 -34.70 -47.45 -3.20
CA ALA A 582 -35.71 -48.11 -2.35
C ALA A 582 -36.54 -47.17 -1.47
N ALA A 583 -36.25 -45.86 -1.44
CA ALA A 583 -36.93 -44.90 -0.57
C ALA A 583 -37.96 -43.99 -1.29
N ALA A 584 -38.20 -44.18 -2.59
CA ALA A 584 -39.12 -43.37 -3.40
C ALA A 584 -40.39 -44.14 -3.85
N ARG A 585 -40.92 -45.02 -3.00
CA ARG A 585 -42.23 -45.67 -3.19
C ARG A 585 -42.99 -45.73 -1.87
N SER A 586 -43.56 -44.61 -1.49
CA SER A 586 -44.73 -44.51 -0.61
C SER A 586 -45.01 -43.03 -0.44
N TYR A 587 -45.97 -42.50 -1.21
CA TYR A 587 -46.86 -41.37 -0.88
C TYR A 587 -47.55 -40.96 -2.17
N GLU A 588 -48.53 -41.76 -2.58
CA GLU A 588 -49.57 -41.33 -3.51
C GLU A 588 -50.79 -42.21 -3.24
N THR A 589 -51.74 -41.66 -2.48
CA THR A 589 -53.19 -41.90 -2.53
C THR A 589 -53.79 -41.28 -1.28
N LEU A 590 -54.61 -40.24 -1.46
CA LEU A 590 -55.88 -39.97 -0.77
C LEU A 590 -56.35 -38.54 -1.11
N GLU A 591 -57.30 -38.43 -2.05
CA GLU A 591 -58.28 -37.35 -2.08
C GLU A 591 -59.55 -37.79 -1.27
N PRO A 592 -60.67 -37.02 -1.23
CA PRO A 592 -60.95 -36.01 -0.19
C PRO A 592 -62.31 -36.25 0.50
N SER A 593 -62.57 -35.65 1.68
CA SER A 593 -63.95 -35.49 2.17
C SER A 593 -64.11 -34.36 3.19
N THR A 594 -65.02 -33.42 2.87
CA THR A 594 -66.06 -32.81 3.73
C THR A 594 -65.66 -32.45 5.19
N GLY A 595 -65.68 -31.20 5.65
CA GLY A 595 -66.79 -30.24 5.65
C GLY A 595 -67.43 -30.16 7.04
N VAL A 596 -67.63 -28.93 7.56
CA VAL A 596 -68.40 -28.53 8.78
C VAL A 596 -67.67 -28.83 10.11
N ALA A 597 -67.55 -27.93 11.11
CA ALA A 597 -68.36 -26.79 11.57
C ALA A 597 -67.49 -25.62 12.04
#